data_AF-A0A4P9XXK1-F1
#
_entry.id   AF-A0A4P9XXK1-F1
#
_cell.length_a   1.000
_cell.length_b   1.000
_cell.length_c   1.000
_cell.angle_alpha   90.00
_cell.angle_beta   90.00
_cell.angle_gamma   90.00
#
_symmetry.space_group_name_H-M   'P 1'
#
loop_
_entity.id
_entity.type
_entity.pdbx_description
1 polymer ?
#
loop_
_entity_poly.entity_id
_entity_poly.type
_entity_poly.pdbx_seq_one_letter_code
_entity_poly.pdbx_strand_id
1 'polypeptide(L)'
;MSVIPPVPTLLPPSELVPPLPPLHSEASGAQPRLQASHAHHSHGGHRSERSARNHDRFHPYSRPSAALQVADHYNRHQQQTHEQRKRSPIYRMRNFNNWIKSVLISRAAKNCRPKAVLDMGCGKGGDLLKWGKARIQHYVGMDIADVSVEQAHGRWKEMRNNRFSAEFHALDCYQYPLSKKISPEQRFDVVSQQFCLHYAFETEAKAKQMVSNVADHLRPGGFWIGTLPDAYWITKKLRSVDGLSFGNSVYNIRFDQKDHYPTFGHRYIFHLEDVIESCPEYLVHFPTLARLAEERGLKLLKRTPFHNYYEDAVRSDPESVNLLERMRVVERGGDRLSDDEWEIAGRW
;
A
#
# COMPACT_ATOMS: atom_id res chain seq x y z
N MET A 1 -11.54 -42.69 2.28
CA MET A 1 -11.26 -41.81 1.12
C MET A 1 -12.55 -41.09 0.79
N SER A 2 -12.67 -39.80 1.13
CA SER A 2 -13.88 -39.02 0.88
C SER A 2 -13.57 -37.94 -0.14
N VAL A 3 -14.28 -38.02 -1.26
CA VAL A 3 -14.12 -37.19 -2.46
C VAL A 3 -14.77 -35.84 -2.19
N ILE A 4 -13.99 -34.76 -2.30
CA ILE A 4 -14.50 -33.39 -2.29
C ILE A 4 -15.35 -33.21 -3.56
N PRO A 5 -16.59 -32.69 -3.48
CA PRO A 5 -17.41 -32.51 -4.67
C PRO A 5 -16.83 -31.42 -5.58
N PRO A 6 -16.99 -31.52 -6.92
CA PRO A 6 -16.44 -30.55 -7.85
C PRO A 6 -17.15 -29.19 -7.74
N VAL A 7 -16.37 -28.12 -7.83
CA VAL A 7 -16.85 -26.73 -7.94
C VAL A 7 -17.49 -26.53 -9.32
N PRO A 8 -18.60 -25.78 -9.45
CA PRO A 8 -19.25 -25.56 -10.74
C PRO A 8 -18.30 -24.86 -11.72
N THR A 9 -18.10 -25.46 -12.89
CA THR A 9 -17.42 -24.86 -14.03
C THR A 9 -18.28 -23.74 -14.61
N LEU A 10 -17.88 -22.49 -14.40
CA LEU A 10 -18.39 -21.37 -15.19
C LEU A 10 -17.54 -21.25 -16.46
N LEU A 11 -18.22 -21.30 -17.60
CA LEU A 11 -17.66 -21.14 -18.94
C LEU A 11 -16.96 -19.77 -19.08
N PRO A 12 -15.90 -19.66 -19.90
CA PRO A 12 -15.19 -18.41 -20.10
C PRO A 12 -16.09 -17.38 -20.81
N PRO A 13 -16.11 -16.10 -20.40
CA PRO A 13 -16.59 -15.03 -21.27
C PRO A 13 -15.54 -14.83 -22.37
N SER A 14 -15.73 -15.53 -23.48
CA SER A 14 -15.14 -15.15 -24.76
C SER A 14 -15.82 -13.86 -25.24
N GLU A 15 -14.98 -12.90 -25.63
CA GLU A 15 -15.28 -11.79 -26.53
C GLU A 15 -16.40 -10.84 -26.10
N LEU A 16 -16.00 -9.64 -25.66
CA LEU A 16 -16.65 -8.35 -25.99
C LEU A 16 -15.79 -7.22 -25.37
N VAL A 17 -14.62 -6.97 -25.96
CA VAL A 17 -13.93 -5.68 -25.83
C VAL A 17 -13.76 -5.15 -27.24
N PRO A 18 -14.50 -4.10 -27.65
CA PRO A 18 -14.28 -3.50 -28.95
C PRO A 18 -12.90 -2.80 -28.99
N PRO A 19 -12.20 -2.78 -30.13
CA PRO A 19 -10.89 -2.15 -30.24
C PRO A 19 -10.99 -0.63 -30.08
N LEU A 20 -10.01 -0.04 -29.39
CA LEU A 20 -9.83 1.40 -29.28
C LEU A 20 -9.51 2.02 -30.64
N PRO A 21 -10.07 3.21 -30.97
CA PRO A 21 -9.74 3.89 -32.23
C PRO A 21 -8.32 4.47 -32.21
N PRO A 22 -7.66 4.59 -33.38
CA PRO A 22 -6.29 5.08 -33.48
C PRO A 22 -6.18 6.58 -33.16
N LEU A 23 -5.09 6.94 -32.47
CA LEU A 23 -4.71 8.34 -32.22
C LEU A 23 -4.33 9.01 -33.54
N HIS A 24 -5.11 10.02 -33.94
CA HIS A 24 -4.71 10.95 -34.99
C HIS A 24 -3.67 11.94 -34.44
N SER A 25 -2.52 11.98 -35.12
CA SER A 25 -1.54 13.05 -35.03
C SER A 25 -2.05 14.27 -35.80
N GLU A 26 -2.18 15.42 -35.13
CA GLU A 26 -2.12 16.70 -35.84
C GLU A 26 -1.16 17.66 -35.11
N ALA A 27 -0.14 18.05 -35.87
CA ALA A 27 0.75 19.16 -35.60
C ALA A 27 0.23 20.41 -36.31
N SER A 28 0.81 21.56 -35.95
CA SER A 28 0.60 22.93 -36.46
C SER A 28 -0.62 23.63 -35.83
N GLY A 29 -0.57 24.89 -35.38
CA GLY A 29 0.46 25.92 -35.34
C GLY A 29 -0.28 27.26 -35.17
N ALA A 30 0.14 28.12 -34.23
CA ALA A 30 -0.06 29.58 -34.28
C ALA A 30 0.45 30.23 -32.98
N GLN A 31 1.46 31.09 -33.11
CA GLN A 31 1.83 32.09 -32.11
C GLN A 31 0.85 33.27 -32.16
N PRO A 32 0.74 34.04 -31.07
CA PRO A 32 0.64 35.49 -31.21
C PRO A 32 1.67 36.26 -30.37
N ARG A 33 2.46 37.02 -31.11
CA ARG A 33 3.02 38.37 -30.87
C ARG A 33 3.04 38.93 -29.44
N LEU A 34 4.27 39.15 -28.96
CA LEU A 34 4.65 40.13 -27.95
C LEU A 34 4.44 41.56 -28.46
N GLN A 35 3.76 42.40 -27.68
CA GLN A 35 3.87 43.86 -27.77
C GLN A 35 4.70 44.36 -26.58
N ALA A 36 5.80 45.02 -26.90
CA ALA A 36 6.61 45.79 -25.98
C ALA A 36 5.95 47.15 -25.71
N SER A 37 5.99 47.62 -24.48
CA SER A 37 5.91 49.05 -24.17
C SER A 37 7.06 49.42 -23.24
N HIS A 38 7.88 50.36 -23.73
CA HIS A 38 8.90 51.07 -22.97
C HIS A 38 8.26 52.23 -22.22
N ALA A 39 8.69 52.45 -20.97
CA ALA A 39 8.74 53.79 -20.38
C ALA A 39 9.95 53.87 -19.43
N HIS A 40 10.65 55.00 -19.56
CA HIS A 40 11.96 55.33 -19.03
C HIS A 40 11.95 55.88 -17.59
N HIS A 41 13.08 55.63 -16.90
CA HIS A 41 13.83 56.49 -15.93
C HIS A 41 13.11 56.92 -14.63
N SER A 42 13.76 56.94 -13.45
CA SER A 42 15.04 57.59 -13.13
C SER A 42 15.70 57.10 -11.83
N HIS A 43 16.99 57.41 -11.72
CA HIS A 43 17.95 57.12 -10.64
C HIS A 43 17.62 57.61 -9.22
N GLY A 44 18.21 56.93 -8.23
CA GLY A 44 18.52 57.45 -6.89
C GLY A 44 19.24 56.40 -6.04
N GLY A 45 20.50 56.63 -5.68
CA GLY A 45 21.39 55.65 -5.07
C GLY A 45 21.48 55.64 -3.53
N HIS A 46 22.35 54.73 -3.07
CA HIS A 46 23.08 54.63 -1.79
C HIS A 46 22.49 53.91 -0.57
N ARG A 47 23.30 52.90 -0.17
CA ARG A 47 23.75 52.49 1.17
C ARG A 47 22.93 51.47 2.00
N SER A 48 23.62 50.35 2.20
CA SER A 48 23.66 49.42 3.34
C SER A 48 22.90 49.79 4.62
N GLU A 49 22.15 48.84 5.17
CA GLU A 49 22.31 48.37 6.56
C GLU A 49 21.55 47.07 6.88
N ARG A 50 22.32 46.12 7.44
CA ARG A 50 22.01 45.08 8.44
C ARG A 50 20.57 44.56 8.66
N SER A 51 20.46 43.23 8.46
CA SER A 51 20.10 42.22 9.49
C SER A 51 18.96 42.57 10.46
N ALA A 52 17.74 42.12 10.14
CA ALA A 52 16.72 41.86 11.14
C ALA A 52 16.03 40.50 10.86
N ARG A 53 16.00 39.69 11.91
CA ARG A 53 15.57 38.31 11.99
C ARG A 53 14.11 38.16 11.58
N ASN A 54 13.84 37.32 10.57
CA ASN A 54 12.49 36.79 10.34
C ASN A 54 12.19 35.76 11.44
N HIS A 55 11.49 36.21 12.49
CA HIS A 55 10.74 35.32 13.35
C HIS A 55 9.50 34.88 12.56
N ASP A 56 9.56 33.67 12.01
CA ASP A 56 8.40 32.99 11.44
C ASP A 56 7.32 32.90 12.52
N ARG A 57 6.19 33.58 12.27
CA ARG A 57 5.00 33.51 13.11
C ARG A 57 4.38 32.13 12.91
N PHE A 58 4.46 31.29 13.93
CA PHE A 58 3.69 30.06 14.02
C PHE A 58 2.19 30.36 13.89
N HIS A 59 1.58 29.94 12.78
CA HIS A 59 0.13 29.94 12.60
C HIS A 59 -0.46 28.73 13.37
N PRO A 60 -1.38 28.91 14.34
CA PRO A 60 -1.84 27.81 15.20
C PRO A 60 -2.91 26.88 14.59
N TYR A 61 -3.22 27.00 13.29
CA TYR A 61 -4.32 26.28 12.65
C TYR A 61 -3.93 25.66 11.30
N SER A 62 -2.76 25.02 11.24
CA SER A 62 -2.46 24.12 10.12
C SER A 62 -3.11 22.77 10.40
N ARG A 63 -4.06 22.35 9.54
CA ARG A 63 -4.56 20.97 9.61
C ARG A 63 -3.36 20.00 9.55
N PRO A 64 -3.30 18.97 10.40
CA PRO A 64 -2.20 18.01 10.35
C PRO A 64 -2.11 17.40 8.95
N SER A 65 -0.89 17.21 8.45
CA SER A 65 -0.66 16.59 7.14
C SER A 65 -1.34 15.22 7.07
N ALA A 66 -1.73 14.76 5.87
CA ALA A 66 -2.37 13.46 5.73
C ALA A 66 -1.50 12.33 6.33
N ALA A 67 -0.19 12.42 6.16
CA ALA A 67 0.78 11.51 6.77
C ALA A 67 0.70 11.48 8.32
N LEU A 68 0.58 12.65 8.96
CA LEU A 68 0.38 12.72 10.42
C LEU A 68 -0.97 12.13 10.85
N GLN A 69 -2.03 12.37 10.08
CA GLN A 69 -3.35 11.76 10.36
C GLN A 69 -3.30 10.24 10.30
N VAL A 70 -2.60 9.67 9.31
CA VAL A 70 -2.36 8.22 9.19
C VAL A 70 -1.54 7.72 10.38
N ALA A 71 -0.46 8.41 10.74
CA ALA A 71 0.38 8.03 11.88
C ALA A 71 -0.42 8.03 13.21
N ASP A 72 -1.16 9.10 13.48
CA ASP A 72 -2.00 9.26 14.66
C ASP A 72 -3.12 8.21 14.71
N HIS A 73 -3.68 7.85 13.57
CA HIS A 73 -4.66 6.79 13.46
C HIS A 73 -4.10 5.43 13.93
N TYR A 74 -2.91 5.05 13.45
CA TYR A 74 -2.29 3.78 13.83
C TYR A 74 -1.73 3.77 15.24
N ASN A 75 -1.22 4.91 15.73
CA ASN A 75 -0.75 5.09 17.11
C ASN A 75 -1.91 4.93 18.10
N ARG A 76 -3.10 5.47 17.80
CA ARG A 76 -4.29 5.37 18.67
C ARG A 76 -4.95 3.99 18.65
N HIS A 77 -4.78 3.24 17.57
CA HIS A 77 -5.36 1.90 17.47
C HIS A 77 -4.82 0.98 18.58
N GLN A 78 -5.65 0.61 19.54
CA GLN A 78 -5.23 -0.27 20.62
C GLN A 78 -4.95 -1.69 20.10
N GLN A 79 -3.99 -2.38 20.72
CA GLN A 79 -3.77 -3.79 20.42
C GLN A 79 -4.95 -4.61 20.97
N GLN A 80 -5.79 -5.09 20.07
CA GLN A 80 -6.81 -6.07 20.42
C GLN A 80 -6.17 -7.42 20.72
N THR A 81 -6.56 -8.01 21.84
CA THR A 81 -6.27 -9.41 22.20
C THR A 81 -6.88 -10.37 21.18
N HIS A 82 -6.39 -11.61 21.16
CA HIS A 82 -6.92 -12.64 20.27
C HIS A 82 -8.42 -12.87 20.47
N GLU A 83 -8.91 -12.87 21.71
CA GLU A 83 -10.33 -13.05 22.02
C GLU A 83 -11.19 -11.85 21.61
N GLN A 84 -10.68 -10.62 21.73
CA GLN A 84 -11.37 -9.43 21.20
C GLN A 84 -11.49 -9.49 19.68
N ARG A 85 -10.44 -9.93 18.97
CA ARG A 85 -10.47 -10.04 17.50
C ARG A 85 -11.52 -11.02 17.00
N LYS A 86 -11.77 -12.13 17.70
CA LYS A 86 -12.80 -13.12 17.31
C LYS A 86 -14.22 -12.57 17.34
N ARG A 87 -14.47 -11.50 18.09
CA ARG A 87 -15.78 -10.87 18.22
C ARG A 87 -16.05 -9.84 17.11
N SER A 88 -15.04 -9.52 16.31
CA SER A 88 -15.12 -8.52 15.26
C SER A 88 -15.88 -9.06 14.05
N PRO A 89 -16.77 -8.28 13.40
CA PRO A 89 -17.55 -8.72 12.24
C PRO A 89 -16.67 -9.00 11.01
N ILE A 90 -15.42 -8.55 11.03
CA ILE A 90 -14.43 -8.74 9.97
C ILE A 90 -13.32 -9.74 10.34
N TYR A 91 -13.54 -10.54 11.38
CA TYR A 91 -12.54 -11.50 11.87
C TYR A 91 -12.05 -12.44 10.75
N ARG A 92 -12.96 -12.94 9.91
CA ARG A 92 -12.61 -13.87 8.83
C ARG A 92 -11.88 -13.16 7.70
N MET A 93 -12.31 -11.95 7.34
CA MET A 93 -11.56 -11.11 6.39
C MET A 93 -10.14 -10.79 6.87
N ARG A 94 -9.93 -10.49 8.15
CA ARG A 94 -8.58 -10.30 8.73
C ARG A 94 -7.72 -11.57 8.62
N ASN A 95 -8.33 -12.74 8.82
CA ASN A 95 -7.66 -14.03 8.63
C ASN A 95 -7.31 -14.26 7.16
N PHE A 96 -8.23 -13.95 6.24
CA PHE A 96 -8.02 -14.04 4.80
C PHE A 96 -6.86 -13.13 4.34
N ASN A 97 -6.85 -11.86 4.74
CA ASN A 97 -5.76 -10.94 4.44
C ASN A 97 -4.42 -11.46 4.99
N ASN A 98 -4.40 -11.97 6.22
CA ASN A 98 -3.19 -12.58 6.77
C ASN A 98 -2.76 -13.84 6.03
N TRP A 99 -3.69 -14.62 5.50
CA TRP A 99 -3.40 -15.79 4.67
C TRP A 99 -2.80 -15.36 3.33
N ILE A 100 -3.40 -14.40 2.63
CA ILE A 100 -2.87 -13.82 1.37
C ILE A 100 -1.41 -13.39 1.57
N LYS A 101 -1.14 -12.61 2.62
CA LYS A 101 0.22 -12.17 2.96
C LYS A 101 1.16 -13.34 3.25
N SER A 102 0.69 -14.36 3.98
CA SER A 102 1.51 -15.54 4.29
C SER A 102 1.90 -16.31 3.04
N VAL A 103 0.96 -16.51 2.11
CA VAL A 103 1.22 -17.19 0.84
C VAL A 103 2.14 -16.36 -0.05
N LEU A 104 1.92 -15.04 -0.15
CA LEU A 104 2.77 -14.13 -0.91
C LEU A 104 4.21 -14.12 -0.41
N ILE A 105 4.41 -13.96 0.91
CA ILE A 105 5.74 -14.00 1.53
C ILE A 105 6.40 -15.38 1.35
N SER A 106 5.64 -16.45 1.55
CA SER A 106 6.15 -17.83 1.38
C SER A 106 6.59 -18.09 -0.06
N ARG A 107 5.81 -17.69 -1.07
CA ARG A 107 6.17 -17.83 -2.49
C ARG A 107 7.41 -17.00 -2.85
N ALA A 108 7.49 -15.75 -2.39
CA ALA A 108 8.69 -14.94 -2.57
C ALA A 108 9.92 -15.61 -1.91
N ALA A 109 9.76 -16.11 -0.69
CA ALA A 109 10.83 -16.79 0.04
C ALA A 109 11.28 -18.09 -0.62
N LYS A 110 10.36 -18.88 -1.18
CA LYS A 110 10.68 -20.09 -1.96
C LYS A 110 11.49 -19.74 -3.22
N ASN A 111 11.18 -18.62 -3.87
CA ASN A 111 11.83 -18.19 -5.12
C ASN A 111 13.23 -17.62 -4.91
N CYS A 112 13.47 -16.85 -3.84
CA CYS A 112 14.75 -16.14 -3.67
C CYS A 112 15.56 -16.54 -2.43
N ARG A 113 14.99 -17.32 -1.49
CA ARG A 113 15.61 -17.69 -0.20
C ARG A 113 16.26 -16.48 0.50
N PRO A 114 15.46 -15.45 0.82
CA PRO A 114 15.97 -14.15 1.21
C PRO A 114 16.74 -14.23 2.52
N LYS A 115 17.87 -13.53 2.58
CA LYS A 115 18.65 -13.34 3.80
C LYS A 115 18.27 -12.04 4.49
N ALA A 116 18.07 -10.96 3.73
CA ALA A 116 17.75 -9.64 4.25
C ALA A 116 16.41 -9.14 3.68
N VAL A 117 15.55 -8.61 4.55
CA VAL A 117 14.23 -8.07 4.18
C VAL A 117 14.05 -6.66 4.72
N LEU A 118 13.53 -5.78 3.88
CA LEU A 118 13.00 -4.47 4.26
C LEU A 118 11.47 -4.52 4.23
N ASP A 119 10.83 -4.16 5.33
CA ASP A 119 9.37 -4.13 5.48
C ASP A 119 8.93 -2.67 5.71
N MET A 120 8.51 -2.02 4.62
CA MET A 120 8.07 -0.62 4.61
C MET A 120 6.58 -0.56 4.93
N GLY A 121 6.21 0.14 6.01
CA GLY A 121 4.88 0.06 6.60
C GLY A 121 4.71 -1.21 7.45
N CYS A 122 5.70 -1.54 8.29
CA CYS A 122 5.69 -2.77 9.09
C CYS A 122 4.58 -2.79 10.15
N GLY A 123 3.98 -1.64 10.46
CA GLY A 123 3.01 -1.43 11.51
C GLY A 123 3.48 -2.05 12.82
N LYS A 124 2.58 -2.77 13.48
CA LYS A 124 2.80 -3.44 14.78
C LYS A 124 3.50 -4.81 14.66
N GLY A 125 4.21 -5.06 13.55
CA GLY A 125 4.96 -6.30 13.33
C GLY A 125 4.08 -7.53 13.07
N GLY A 126 2.96 -7.38 12.34
CA GLY A 126 2.04 -8.47 12.03
C GLY A 126 2.61 -9.57 11.10
N ASP A 127 3.70 -9.26 10.41
CA ASP A 127 4.37 -10.14 9.45
C ASP A 127 5.68 -10.75 9.97
N LEU A 128 6.12 -10.39 11.18
CA LEU A 128 7.36 -10.91 11.80
C LEU A 128 7.41 -12.44 11.88
N LEU A 129 6.30 -13.09 12.29
CA LEU A 129 6.22 -14.55 12.33
C LEU A 129 6.31 -15.19 10.93
N LYS A 130 5.86 -14.49 9.89
CA LYS A 130 5.91 -14.96 8.50
C LYS A 130 7.37 -14.94 8.01
N TRP A 131 8.09 -13.86 8.31
CA TRP A 131 9.52 -13.74 8.04
C TRP A 131 10.38 -14.74 8.83
N GLY A 132 10.04 -14.99 10.10
CA GLY A 132 10.69 -16.03 10.90
C GLY A 132 10.52 -17.43 10.29
N LYS A 133 9.34 -17.75 9.75
CA LYS A 133 9.09 -19.00 9.01
C LYS A 133 9.84 -19.07 7.68
N ALA A 134 10.04 -17.92 7.02
CA ALA A 134 10.84 -17.80 5.81
C ALA A 134 12.36 -17.96 6.06
N ARG A 135 12.80 -18.05 7.32
CA ARG A 135 14.20 -18.26 7.73
C ARG A 135 15.16 -17.20 7.18
N ILE A 136 14.71 -15.94 7.18
CA ILE A 136 15.58 -14.79 6.91
C ILE A 136 16.67 -14.68 7.99
N GLN A 137 17.71 -13.90 7.72
CA GLN A 137 18.81 -13.63 8.65
C GLN A 137 18.71 -12.23 9.25
N HIS A 138 18.19 -11.26 8.49
CA HIS A 138 18.12 -9.86 8.88
C HIS A 138 16.82 -9.20 8.42
N TYR A 139 16.22 -8.38 9.28
CA TYR A 139 14.96 -7.68 9.05
C TYR A 139 15.10 -6.19 9.39
N VAL A 140 14.60 -5.32 8.52
CA VAL A 140 14.45 -3.90 8.82
C VAL A 140 12.98 -3.53 8.69
N GLY A 141 12.35 -3.16 9.80
CA GLY A 141 10.97 -2.68 9.83
C GLY A 141 10.94 -1.16 9.90
N MET A 142 10.19 -0.52 9.01
CA MET A 142 9.99 0.93 9.06
C MET A 142 8.51 1.27 8.98
N ASP A 143 8.07 2.20 9.80
CA ASP A 143 6.69 2.71 9.77
C ASP A 143 6.67 4.18 10.21
N ILE A 144 5.70 4.97 9.75
CA ILE A 144 5.57 6.37 10.16
C ILE A 144 5.08 6.51 11.60
N ALA A 145 4.34 5.50 12.10
CA ALA A 145 3.73 5.49 13.42
C ALA A 145 4.71 4.93 14.47
N ASP A 146 5.40 5.81 15.20
CA ASP A 146 6.42 5.46 16.20
C ASP A 146 5.94 4.41 17.24
N VAL A 147 4.74 4.57 17.78
CA VAL A 147 4.16 3.60 18.73
C VAL A 147 3.97 2.23 18.07
N SER A 148 3.65 2.19 16.78
CA SER A 148 3.54 0.92 16.05
C SER A 148 4.92 0.26 15.87
N VAL A 149 5.97 1.04 15.61
CA VAL A 149 7.35 0.59 15.50
C VAL A 149 7.85 0.02 16.83
N GLU A 150 7.61 0.72 17.95
CA GLU A 150 7.96 0.24 19.29
C GLU A 150 7.27 -1.09 19.60
N GLN A 151 5.99 -1.22 19.25
CA GLN A 151 5.23 -2.46 19.43
C GLN A 151 5.76 -3.60 18.55
N ALA A 152 6.17 -3.32 17.31
CA ALA A 152 6.79 -4.31 16.43
C ALA A 152 8.12 -4.80 17.02
N HIS A 153 8.93 -3.88 17.55
CA HIS A 153 10.19 -4.19 18.21
C HIS A 153 9.98 -5.04 19.47
N GLY A 154 8.99 -4.71 20.31
CA GLY A 154 8.59 -5.52 21.46
C GLY A 154 8.16 -6.94 21.06
N ARG A 155 7.29 -7.06 20.03
CA ARG A 155 6.86 -8.35 19.50
C ARG A 155 8.03 -9.19 18.99
N TRP A 156 9.01 -8.58 18.30
CA TRP A 156 10.22 -9.29 17.87
C TRP A 156 11.05 -9.79 19.06
N LYS A 157 11.26 -8.96 20.10
CA LYS A 157 11.99 -9.37 21.32
C LYS A 157 11.35 -10.56 22.04
N GLU A 158 10.03 -10.64 22.02
CA GLU A 158 9.26 -11.73 22.65
C GLU A 158 9.19 -13.01 21.78
N MET A 159 9.65 -12.97 20.53
CA MET A 159 9.65 -14.15 19.68
C MET A 159 10.57 -15.24 20.26
N ARG A 160 9.97 -16.39 20.58
CA ARG A 160 10.74 -17.57 21.02
C ARG A 160 11.71 -17.98 19.90
N ASN A 161 12.99 -18.10 20.26
CA ASN A 161 14.10 -18.42 19.35
C ASN A 161 14.23 -17.40 18.21
N ASN A 162 14.70 -16.18 18.53
CA ASN A 162 14.99 -15.13 17.55
C ASN A 162 15.71 -15.70 16.33
N ARG A 163 14.98 -15.80 15.22
CA ARG A 163 15.45 -16.46 13.98
C ARG A 163 16.32 -15.53 13.14
N PHE A 164 16.27 -14.23 13.40
CA PHE A 164 16.92 -13.18 12.62
C PHE A 164 17.24 -11.96 13.51
N SER A 165 18.26 -11.20 13.12
CA SER A 165 18.51 -9.86 13.68
C SER A 165 17.50 -8.86 13.09
N ALA A 166 17.10 -7.86 13.88
CA ALA A 166 16.12 -6.88 13.44
C ALA A 166 16.48 -5.45 13.85
N GLU A 167 16.16 -4.50 12.97
CA GLU A 167 16.20 -3.06 13.21
C GLU A 167 14.82 -2.45 12.94
N PHE A 168 14.49 -1.40 13.69
CA PHE A 168 13.18 -0.77 13.66
C PHE A 168 13.32 0.75 13.62
N HIS A 169 12.61 1.41 12.71
CA HIS A 169 12.70 2.86 12.54
C HIS A 169 11.34 3.53 12.33
N ALA A 170 11.05 4.51 13.18
CA ALA A 170 9.96 5.46 12.95
C ALA A 170 10.36 6.44 11.84
N LEU A 171 9.77 6.30 10.66
CA LEU A 171 10.16 7.04 9.46
C LEU A 171 9.04 7.11 8.42
N ASP A 172 8.84 8.30 7.82
CA ASP A 172 8.05 8.42 6.60
C ASP A 172 8.86 7.96 5.38
N CYS A 173 8.64 6.70 5.01
CA CYS A 173 9.26 6.04 3.86
C CYS A 173 8.90 6.65 2.49
N TYR A 174 8.00 7.63 2.42
CA TYR A 174 7.54 8.26 1.18
C TYR A 174 8.03 9.69 1.02
N GLN A 175 8.63 10.27 2.05
CA GLN A 175 9.22 11.62 1.98
C GLN A 175 10.70 11.63 2.33
N TYR A 176 11.17 10.61 3.06
CA TYR A 176 12.55 10.54 3.51
C TYR A 176 13.37 9.52 2.70
N PRO A 177 14.53 9.90 2.12
CA PRO A 177 15.45 8.95 1.50
C PRO A 177 16.03 7.98 2.53
N LEU A 178 15.81 6.67 2.35
CA LEU A 178 16.25 5.66 3.33
C LEU A 178 17.77 5.61 3.50
N SER A 179 18.54 5.99 2.48
CA SER A 179 20.00 6.06 2.51
C SER A 179 20.57 7.07 3.51
N LYS A 180 19.73 7.97 4.06
CA LYS A 180 20.10 8.86 5.16
C LYS A 180 19.84 8.24 6.54
N LYS A 181 19.07 7.15 6.62
CA LYS A 181 18.71 6.46 7.86
C LYS A 181 19.49 5.16 8.04
N ILE A 182 19.64 4.41 6.96
CA ILE A 182 20.40 3.16 6.89
C ILE A 182 21.54 3.30 5.89
N SER A 183 22.53 2.41 5.94
CA SER A 183 23.71 2.48 5.07
C SER A 183 23.28 2.49 3.59
N PRO A 184 23.80 3.41 2.76
CA PRO A 184 23.58 3.42 1.32
C PRO A 184 24.06 2.16 0.59
N GLU A 185 24.85 1.30 1.25
CA GLU A 185 25.35 0.02 0.77
C GLU A 185 24.49 -1.16 1.25
N GLN A 186 23.62 -0.95 2.24
CA GLN A 186 22.70 -1.96 2.71
C GLN A 186 21.71 -2.31 1.60
N ARG A 187 21.60 -3.59 1.29
CA ARG A 187 20.71 -4.12 0.26
C ARG A 187 19.89 -5.29 0.79
N PHE A 188 18.67 -5.40 0.31
CA PHE A 188 17.69 -6.40 0.68
C PHE A 188 17.39 -7.32 -0.50
N ASP A 189 17.13 -8.59 -0.19
CA ASP A 189 16.70 -9.57 -1.18
C ASP A 189 15.20 -9.41 -1.46
N VAL A 190 14.43 -8.93 -0.47
CA VAL A 190 13.01 -8.59 -0.60
C VAL A 190 12.70 -7.24 0.05
N VAL A 191 11.94 -6.41 -0.65
CA VAL A 191 11.25 -5.26 -0.08
C VAL A 191 9.74 -5.58 -0.04
N SER A 192 9.12 -5.44 1.13
CA SER A 192 7.72 -5.76 1.38
C SER A 192 6.93 -4.49 1.73
N GLN A 193 5.79 -4.30 1.08
CA GLN A 193 4.85 -3.20 1.33
C GLN A 193 3.40 -3.70 1.35
N GLN A 194 2.93 -4.11 2.52
CA GLN A 194 1.60 -4.70 2.68
C GLN A 194 0.58 -3.64 3.13
N PHE A 195 -0.42 -3.36 2.30
CA PHE A 195 -1.49 -2.38 2.58
C PHE A 195 -0.98 -0.97 2.95
N CYS A 196 0.10 -0.51 2.32
CA CYS A 196 0.66 0.81 2.61
C CYS A 196 1.06 1.63 1.38
N LEU A 197 1.13 1.02 0.19
CA LEU A 197 1.58 1.69 -1.06
C LEU A 197 0.72 2.91 -1.44
N HIS A 198 -0.59 2.80 -1.23
CA HIS A 198 -1.56 3.80 -1.65
C HIS A 198 -1.39 5.14 -0.91
N TYR A 199 -0.80 5.16 0.28
CA TYR A 199 -0.48 6.40 0.98
C TYR A 199 0.54 7.27 0.24
N ALA A 200 1.45 6.67 -0.54
CA ALA A 200 2.43 7.43 -1.33
C ALA A 200 1.81 8.15 -2.54
N PHE A 201 0.60 7.74 -2.98
CA PHE A 201 -0.08 8.33 -4.14
C PHE A 201 -0.75 9.68 -3.86
N GLU A 202 -0.55 10.25 -2.67
CA GLU A 202 -0.93 11.63 -2.36
C GLU A 202 -0.33 12.65 -3.33
N THR A 203 0.95 12.48 -3.68
CA THR A 203 1.64 13.34 -4.65
C THR A 203 2.59 12.52 -5.52
N GLU A 204 2.90 13.04 -6.71
CA GLU A 204 3.92 12.43 -7.57
C GLU A 204 5.29 12.33 -6.89
N ALA A 205 5.67 13.36 -6.11
CA ALA A 205 6.94 13.39 -5.40
C ALA A 205 7.05 12.23 -4.39
N LYS A 206 5.98 11.97 -3.62
CA LYS A 206 5.93 10.85 -2.68
C LYS A 206 5.99 9.49 -3.38
N ALA A 207 5.26 9.32 -4.48
CA ALA A 207 5.30 8.10 -5.27
C ALA A 207 6.72 7.84 -5.85
N LYS A 208 7.38 8.87 -6.39
CA LYS A 208 8.77 8.77 -6.87
C LYS A 208 9.77 8.45 -5.76
N GLN A 209 9.61 9.06 -4.59
CA GLN A 209 10.46 8.81 -3.43
C GLN A 209 10.29 7.39 -2.90
N MET A 210 9.04 6.89 -2.82
CA MET A 210 8.75 5.49 -2.46
C MET A 210 9.47 4.52 -3.40
N VAL A 211 9.30 4.68 -4.71
CA VAL A 211 9.93 3.81 -5.71
C VAL A 211 11.46 3.90 -5.64
N SER A 212 12.02 5.09 -5.42
CA SER A 212 13.47 5.27 -5.26
C SER A 212 13.98 4.54 -4.02
N ASN A 213 13.29 4.67 -2.87
CA ASN A 213 13.63 3.97 -1.65
C ASN A 213 13.65 2.44 -1.83
N VAL A 214 12.68 1.90 -2.58
CA VAL A 214 12.65 0.48 -2.96
C VAL A 214 13.84 0.14 -3.86
N ALA A 215 13.99 0.83 -4.98
CA ALA A 215 14.98 0.50 -6.01
C ALA A 215 16.43 0.62 -5.50
N ASP A 216 16.73 1.65 -4.70
CA ASP A 216 18.09 1.90 -4.20
C ASP A 216 18.55 0.86 -3.17
N HIS A 217 17.62 0.20 -2.47
CA HIS A 217 17.93 -0.79 -1.44
C HIS A 217 17.60 -2.22 -1.86
N LEU A 218 17.02 -2.44 -3.04
CA LEU A 218 16.79 -3.79 -3.56
C LEU A 218 18.05 -4.29 -4.29
N ARG A 219 18.46 -5.53 -4.01
CA ARG A 219 19.54 -6.16 -4.78
C ARG A 219 19.09 -6.42 -6.23
N PRO A 220 20.02 -6.44 -7.21
CA PRO A 220 19.72 -7.01 -8.52
C PRO A 220 19.13 -8.42 -8.38
N GLY A 221 17.99 -8.66 -9.02
CA GLY A 221 17.25 -9.92 -8.92
C GLY A 221 16.41 -10.08 -7.63
N GLY A 222 16.41 -9.10 -6.74
CA GLY A 222 15.54 -9.05 -5.57
C GLY A 222 14.07 -8.82 -5.95
N PHE A 223 13.18 -9.00 -4.97
CA PHE A 223 11.74 -8.89 -5.17
C PHE A 223 11.14 -7.73 -4.39
N TRP A 224 10.34 -6.90 -5.07
CA TRP A 224 9.41 -5.99 -4.41
C TRP A 224 8.01 -6.61 -4.41
N ILE A 225 7.48 -6.89 -3.23
CA ILE A 225 6.15 -7.50 -3.04
C ILE A 225 5.25 -6.57 -2.24
N GLY A 226 3.96 -6.57 -2.54
CA GLY A 226 3.03 -5.75 -1.80
C GLY A 226 1.57 -6.00 -2.12
N THR A 227 0.70 -5.39 -1.33
CA THR A 227 -0.75 -5.40 -1.51
C THR A 227 -1.28 -3.98 -1.46
N LEU A 228 -2.27 -3.70 -2.30
CA LEU A 228 -2.92 -2.39 -2.38
C LEU A 228 -4.38 -2.54 -2.85
N PRO A 229 -5.25 -1.56 -2.55
CA PRO A 229 -6.60 -1.51 -3.09
C PRO A 229 -6.61 -1.43 -4.62
N ASP A 230 -7.59 -2.06 -5.28
CA ASP A 230 -7.72 -2.03 -6.74
C ASP A 230 -8.51 -0.79 -7.19
N ALA A 231 -7.80 0.17 -7.78
CA ALA A 231 -8.40 1.42 -8.24
C ALA A 231 -9.48 1.24 -9.33
N TYR A 232 -9.42 0.19 -10.16
CA TYR A 232 -10.46 -0.05 -11.16
C TYR A 232 -11.77 -0.45 -10.50
N TRP A 233 -11.71 -1.35 -9.52
CA TRP A 233 -12.89 -1.78 -8.79
C TRP A 233 -13.49 -0.63 -7.96
N ILE A 234 -12.66 0.10 -7.22
CA ILE A 234 -13.09 1.26 -6.43
C ILE A 234 -13.76 2.30 -7.33
N THR A 235 -13.14 2.61 -8.48
CA THR A 235 -13.70 3.58 -9.44
C THR A 235 -15.01 3.07 -10.05
N LYS A 236 -15.11 1.78 -10.39
CA LYS A 236 -16.34 1.16 -10.88
C LYS A 236 -17.48 1.31 -9.87
N LYS A 237 -17.22 1.05 -8.58
CA LYS A 237 -18.19 1.20 -7.50
C LYS A 237 -18.60 2.65 -7.29
N LEU A 238 -17.64 3.58 -7.24
CA LEU A 238 -17.91 5.02 -7.12
C LEU A 238 -18.83 5.53 -8.26
N ARG A 239 -18.61 5.06 -9.48
CA ARG A 239 -19.43 5.46 -10.65
C ARG A 239 -20.84 4.88 -10.63
N SER A 240 -21.07 3.78 -9.90
CA SER A 240 -22.39 3.15 -9.78
C SER A 240 -23.30 3.81 -8.75
N VAL A 241 -22.80 4.78 -7.98
CA VAL A 241 -23.57 5.48 -6.94
C VAL A 241 -23.75 6.96 -7.28
N ASP A 242 -24.91 7.52 -6.93
CA ASP A 242 -25.20 8.95 -7.14
C ASP A 242 -24.39 9.86 -6.20
N GLY A 243 -23.98 9.34 -5.04
CA GLY A 243 -23.17 10.06 -4.05
C GLY A 243 -21.66 9.93 -4.23
N LEU A 244 -20.93 10.34 -3.20
CA LEU A 244 -19.47 10.17 -3.07
C LEU A 244 -19.07 9.01 -2.16
N SER A 245 -20.05 8.33 -1.58
CA SER A 245 -19.84 7.24 -0.61
C SER A 245 -20.46 5.96 -1.10
N PHE A 246 -19.76 4.85 -0.88
CA PHE A 246 -20.29 3.49 -1.04
C PHE A 246 -19.65 2.57 0.00
N GLY A 247 -20.25 1.41 0.23
CA GLY A 247 -19.81 0.48 1.24
C GLY A 247 -20.89 -0.54 1.56
N ASN A 248 -20.67 -1.31 2.60
CA ASN A 248 -21.62 -2.29 3.14
C ASN A 248 -21.52 -2.31 4.67
N SER A 249 -21.96 -3.39 5.33
CA SER A 249 -21.96 -3.44 6.80
C SER A 249 -20.56 -3.47 7.43
N VAL A 250 -19.49 -3.75 6.66
CA VAL A 250 -18.14 -3.90 7.19
C VAL A 250 -17.17 -2.80 6.77
N TYR A 251 -17.45 -2.07 5.69
CA TYR A 251 -16.57 -0.99 5.22
C TYR A 251 -17.36 0.18 4.61
N ASN A 252 -16.75 1.36 4.63
CA ASN A 252 -17.22 2.52 3.89
C ASN A 252 -16.05 3.23 3.21
N ILE A 253 -16.23 3.61 1.95
CA ILE A 253 -15.32 4.48 1.21
C ILE A 253 -16.06 5.76 0.87
N ARG A 254 -15.47 6.91 1.21
CA ARG A 254 -15.98 8.23 0.87
C ARG A 254 -14.95 9.04 0.11
N PHE A 255 -15.26 9.42 -1.12
CA PHE A 255 -14.42 10.27 -1.95
C PHE A 255 -14.62 11.76 -1.65
N ASP A 256 -13.58 12.55 -1.90
CA ASP A 256 -13.70 14.01 -1.90
C ASP A 256 -14.51 14.53 -3.10
N GLN A 257 -14.38 13.84 -4.25
CA GLN A 257 -15.03 14.19 -5.53
C GLN A 257 -15.07 12.97 -6.46
N LYS A 258 -15.93 12.99 -7.48
CA LYS A 258 -16.04 11.92 -8.49
C LYS A 258 -16.04 12.40 -9.97
N ASP A 259 -15.80 13.69 -10.19
CA ASP A 259 -15.90 14.32 -11.51
C ASP A 259 -14.57 14.25 -12.29
N HIS A 260 -13.45 14.20 -11.57
CA HIS A 260 -12.10 14.17 -12.13
C HIS A 260 -11.32 13.00 -11.53
N TYR A 261 -10.45 12.36 -12.31
CA TYR A 261 -9.64 11.23 -11.83
C TYR A 261 -8.15 11.53 -11.98
N PRO A 262 -7.58 12.41 -11.13
CA PRO A 262 -6.18 12.75 -11.24
C PRO A 262 -5.30 11.54 -10.93
N THR A 263 -4.14 11.47 -11.59
CA THR A 263 -3.20 10.33 -11.42
C THR A 263 -2.65 10.23 -10.00
N PHE A 264 -2.48 11.37 -9.32
CA PHE A 264 -2.04 11.48 -7.93
C PHE A 264 -3.01 12.37 -7.15
N GLY A 265 -3.10 12.17 -5.84
CA GLY A 265 -3.91 13.00 -4.95
C GLY A 265 -5.40 12.73 -5.01
N HIS A 266 -5.86 11.70 -5.75
CA HIS A 266 -7.27 11.33 -5.74
C HIS A 266 -7.63 10.62 -4.42
N ARG A 267 -7.98 11.44 -3.43
CA ARG A 267 -8.19 11.02 -2.05
C ARG A 267 -9.58 10.42 -1.82
N TYR A 268 -9.62 9.40 -0.98
CA TYR A 268 -10.83 8.90 -0.33
C TYR A 268 -10.53 8.62 1.15
N ILE A 269 -11.57 8.67 1.98
CA ILE A 269 -11.53 8.23 3.35
C ILE A 269 -11.99 6.77 3.38
N PHE A 270 -11.14 5.89 3.90
CA PHE A 270 -11.48 4.50 4.14
C PHE A 270 -11.88 4.31 5.60
N HIS A 271 -12.98 3.61 5.80
CA HIS A 271 -13.47 3.13 7.08
C HIS A 271 -13.66 1.62 7.00
N LEU A 272 -13.19 0.92 8.03
CA LEU A 272 -13.33 -0.52 8.19
C LEU A 272 -13.67 -0.82 9.65
N GLU A 273 -14.79 -1.49 9.85
CA GLU A 273 -15.35 -1.79 11.17
C GLU A 273 -14.29 -2.41 12.10
N ASP A 274 -14.18 -1.92 13.34
CA ASP A 274 -13.20 -2.33 14.36
C ASP A 274 -11.69 -2.17 14.04
N VAL A 275 -11.30 -1.57 12.91
CA VAL A 275 -9.87 -1.46 12.51
C VAL A 275 -9.45 -0.09 12.04
N ILE A 276 -10.33 0.57 11.30
CA ILE A 276 -10.00 1.83 10.64
C ILE A 276 -11.21 2.73 10.78
N GLU A 277 -11.17 3.65 11.75
CA GLU A 277 -12.24 4.62 11.95
C GLU A 277 -12.34 5.62 10.80
N SER A 278 -11.22 6.16 10.32
CA SER A 278 -11.19 7.12 9.22
C SER A 278 -9.73 7.36 8.83
N CYS A 279 -9.30 6.79 7.70
CA CYS A 279 -7.93 6.95 7.21
C CYS A 279 -7.95 7.52 5.79
N PRO A 280 -7.23 8.63 5.51
CA PRO A 280 -7.09 9.13 4.15
C PRO A 280 -6.18 8.22 3.33
N GLU A 281 -6.72 7.70 2.24
CA GLU A 281 -6.03 6.89 1.23
C GLU A 281 -6.15 7.55 -0.15
N TYR A 282 -5.37 7.06 -1.12
CA TYR A 282 -5.31 7.63 -2.46
C TYR A 282 -5.41 6.53 -3.52
N LEU A 283 -6.20 6.78 -4.57
CA LEU A 283 -6.28 5.85 -5.69
C LEU A 283 -4.92 5.69 -6.35
N VAL A 284 -4.53 4.43 -6.56
CA VAL A 284 -3.29 4.08 -7.24
C VAL A 284 -3.58 3.81 -8.70
N HIS A 285 -3.18 4.74 -9.57
CA HIS A 285 -3.15 4.46 -11.00
C HIS A 285 -2.01 3.47 -11.30
N PHE A 286 -2.33 2.18 -11.31
CA PHE A 286 -1.34 1.10 -11.40
C PHE A 286 -0.42 1.19 -12.63
N PRO A 287 -0.87 1.56 -13.84
CA PRO A 287 0.04 1.78 -14.95
C PRO A 287 1.12 2.83 -14.66
N THR A 288 0.78 3.90 -13.92
CA THR A 288 1.76 4.89 -13.47
C THR A 288 2.72 4.30 -12.45
N LEU A 289 2.24 3.52 -11.48
CA LEU A 289 3.12 2.82 -10.53
C LEU A 289 4.13 1.92 -11.26
N ALA A 290 3.66 1.13 -12.23
CA ALA A 290 4.50 0.24 -13.03
C ALA A 290 5.55 1.02 -13.84
N ARG A 291 5.14 2.12 -14.50
CA ARG A 291 6.07 3.00 -15.24
C ARG A 291 7.14 3.62 -14.33
N LEU A 292 6.75 4.18 -13.19
CA LEU A 292 7.70 4.76 -12.23
C LEU A 292 8.72 3.71 -11.74
N ALA A 293 8.26 2.48 -11.52
CA ALA A 293 9.13 1.36 -11.14
C ALA A 293 10.10 0.98 -12.28
N GLU A 294 9.61 0.91 -13.51
CA GLU A 294 10.41 0.60 -14.71
C GLU A 294 11.51 1.64 -14.96
N GLU A 295 11.21 2.92 -14.78
CA GLU A 295 12.18 4.02 -14.84
C GLU A 295 13.32 3.88 -13.83
N ARG A 296 13.14 3.09 -12.77
CA ARG A 296 14.14 2.78 -11.75
C ARG A 296 14.70 1.35 -11.88
N GLY A 297 14.48 0.70 -13.02
CA GLY A 297 15.04 -0.62 -13.34
C GLY A 297 14.27 -1.80 -12.73
N LEU A 298 13.05 -1.58 -12.23
CA LEU A 298 12.19 -2.65 -11.72
C LEU A 298 11.27 -3.17 -12.82
N LYS A 299 11.09 -4.48 -12.91
CA LYS A 299 10.17 -5.11 -13.87
C LYS A 299 8.96 -5.68 -13.14
N LEU A 300 7.75 -5.36 -13.61
CA LEU A 300 6.53 -5.99 -13.12
C LEU A 300 6.53 -7.48 -13.45
N LEU A 301 6.48 -8.34 -12.43
CA LEU A 301 6.41 -9.79 -12.60
C LEU A 301 4.97 -10.30 -12.62
N LYS A 302 4.13 -9.84 -11.70
CA LYS A 302 2.75 -10.30 -11.56
C LYS A 302 1.90 -9.24 -10.86
N ARG A 303 0.68 -9.05 -11.35
CA ARG A 303 -0.43 -8.37 -10.66
C ARG A 303 -1.63 -9.30 -10.69
N THR A 304 -2.25 -9.54 -9.54
CA THR A 304 -3.38 -10.48 -9.47
C THR A 304 -4.36 -10.00 -8.40
N PRO A 305 -5.66 -9.88 -8.71
CA PRO A 305 -6.70 -9.65 -7.70
C PRO A 305 -6.69 -10.74 -6.63
N PHE A 306 -7.06 -10.39 -5.40
CA PHE A 306 -6.96 -11.31 -4.26
C PHE A 306 -7.75 -12.61 -4.46
N HIS A 307 -8.94 -12.55 -5.06
CA HIS A 307 -9.73 -13.75 -5.31
C HIS A 307 -9.04 -14.70 -6.30
N ASN A 308 -8.56 -14.17 -7.43
CA ASN A 308 -7.81 -14.97 -8.41
C ASN A 308 -6.51 -15.53 -7.81
N TYR A 309 -5.85 -14.76 -6.94
CA TYR A 309 -4.64 -15.20 -6.25
C TYR A 309 -4.94 -16.32 -5.24
N TYR A 310 -6.08 -16.22 -4.54
CA TYR A 310 -6.59 -17.26 -3.66
C TYR A 310 -6.89 -18.55 -4.43
N GLU A 311 -7.63 -18.47 -5.53
CA GLU A 311 -7.96 -19.63 -6.35
C GLU A 311 -6.70 -20.31 -6.90
N ASP A 312 -5.76 -19.53 -7.43
CA ASP A 312 -4.47 -20.01 -7.92
C ASP A 312 -3.69 -20.74 -6.81
N ALA A 313 -3.60 -20.16 -5.61
CA ALA A 313 -2.88 -20.76 -4.49
C ALA A 313 -3.54 -22.05 -3.97
N VAL A 314 -4.87 -22.09 -3.91
CA VAL A 314 -5.61 -23.30 -3.51
C VAL A 314 -5.45 -24.43 -4.53
N ARG A 315 -5.42 -24.11 -5.83
CA ARG A 315 -5.25 -25.10 -6.91
C ARG A 315 -3.82 -25.61 -7.03
N SER A 316 -2.82 -24.75 -6.78
CA SER A 316 -1.41 -25.05 -7.07
C SER A 316 -0.59 -25.53 -5.87
N ASP A 317 -1.02 -25.27 -4.63
CA ASP A 317 -0.20 -25.52 -3.44
C ASP A 317 -0.99 -26.13 -2.27
N PRO A 318 -0.87 -27.44 -2.01
CA PRO A 318 -1.49 -28.10 -0.86
C PRO A 318 -1.12 -27.48 0.50
N GLU A 319 0.08 -26.90 0.64
CA GLU A 319 0.47 -26.22 1.89
C GLU A 319 -0.37 -24.96 2.13
N SER A 320 -0.74 -24.25 1.06
CA SER A 320 -1.60 -23.07 1.11
C SER A 320 -3.02 -23.44 1.54
N VAL A 321 -3.55 -24.60 1.12
CA VAL A 321 -4.85 -25.12 1.58
C VAL A 321 -4.82 -25.46 3.07
N ASN A 322 -3.80 -26.21 3.52
CA ASN A 322 -3.63 -26.53 4.94
C ASN A 322 -3.45 -25.27 5.81
N LEU A 323 -2.93 -24.18 5.23
CA LEU A 323 -2.81 -22.91 5.91
C LEU A 323 -4.17 -22.19 6.08
N LEU A 324 -5.11 -22.33 5.14
CA LEU A 324 -6.47 -21.76 5.27
C LEU A 324 -7.19 -22.31 6.50
N GLU A 325 -7.15 -23.64 6.67
CA GLU A 325 -7.79 -24.32 7.81
C GLU A 325 -7.14 -23.88 9.13
N ARG A 326 -5.80 -23.89 9.20
CA ARG A 326 -5.05 -23.48 10.41
C ARG A 326 -5.28 -22.02 10.79
N MET A 327 -5.44 -21.15 9.81
CA MET A 327 -5.70 -19.72 10.01
C MET A 327 -7.19 -19.40 10.18
N ARG A 328 -8.07 -20.42 10.18
CA ARG A 328 -9.53 -20.27 10.34
C ARG A 328 -10.12 -19.27 9.34
N VAL A 329 -9.64 -19.33 8.10
CA VAL A 329 -10.21 -18.58 6.97
C VAL A 329 -11.49 -19.26 6.49
N VAL A 330 -11.47 -20.60 6.43
CA VAL A 330 -12.59 -21.46 6.09
C VAL A 330 -12.70 -22.53 7.17
N GLU A 331 -13.90 -22.74 7.73
CA GLU A 331 -14.13 -23.84 8.69
C GLU A 331 -14.73 -25.06 7.99
N ARG A 332 -14.38 -26.25 8.49
CA ARG A 332 -15.03 -27.52 8.10
C ARG A 332 -16.46 -27.50 8.67
N GLY A 333 -17.43 -27.04 7.89
CA GLY A 333 -18.83 -27.06 8.31
C GLY A 333 -19.74 -25.97 7.73
N GLY A 334 -19.22 -24.94 7.06
CA GLY A 334 -20.06 -24.02 6.28
C GLY A 334 -19.91 -22.54 6.58
N ASP A 335 -19.24 -22.15 7.67
CA ASP A 335 -18.96 -20.73 7.90
C ASP A 335 -17.90 -20.23 6.92
N ARG A 336 -18.37 -19.45 5.94
CA ARG A 336 -17.58 -18.78 4.91
C ARG A 336 -17.54 -17.29 5.23
N LEU A 337 -16.59 -16.55 4.63
CA LEU A 337 -16.69 -15.09 4.60
C LEU A 337 -18.10 -14.71 4.12
N SER A 338 -18.72 -13.72 4.77
CA SER A 338 -20.00 -13.18 4.31
C SER A 338 -19.85 -12.55 2.91
N ASP A 339 -20.96 -12.30 2.21
CA ASP A 339 -20.90 -11.60 0.93
C ASP A 339 -20.26 -10.21 1.08
N ASP A 340 -20.55 -9.53 2.18
CA ASP A 340 -19.95 -8.24 2.54
C ASP A 340 -18.43 -8.34 2.77
N GLU A 341 -17.98 -9.39 3.46
CA GLU A 341 -16.54 -9.66 3.65
C GLU A 341 -15.86 -10.07 2.33
N TRP A 342 -16.54 -10.83 1.47
CA TRP A 342 -16.03 -11.22 0.16
C TRP A 342 -15.88 -10.03 -0.79
N GLU A 343 -16.84 -9.11 -0.75
CA GLU A 343 -16.81 -7.89 -1.54
C GLU A 343 -15.58 -7.04 -1.19
N ILE A 344 -15.20 -6.89 0.07
CA ILE A 344 -13.97 -6.15 0.42
C ILE A 344 -12.69 -6.97 0.18
N ALA A 345 -12.79 -8.30 0.19
CA ALA A 345 -11.65 -9.21 0.10
C ALA A 345 -11.19 -9.56 -1.32
N GLY A 346 -11.87 -9.13 -2.40
CA GLY A 346 -11.40 -9.46 -3.75
C GLY A 346 -12.41 -10.02 -4.73
N ARG A 347 -13.60 -10.40 -4.26
CA ARG A 347 -14.54 -11.24 -5.02
C ARG A 347 -15.67 -10.36 -5.55
N TRP A 348 -15.62 -10.04 -6.84
CA TRP A 348 -16.50 -9.07 -7.49
C TRP A 348 -16.76 -9.37 -8.96
#